data_AF-A0A4R7PYN8-F1
#
_entry.id   AF-A0A4R7PYN8-F1
#
_cell.length_a   1.000
_cell.length_b   1.000
_cell.length_c   1.000
_cell.angle_alpha   90.00
_cell.angle_beta   90.00
_cell.angle_gamma   90.00
#
_symmetry.space_group_name_H-M   'P 1'
#
loop_
_entity.id
_entity.type
_entity.pdbx_description
1 polymer ?
#
loop_
_entity_poly.entity_id
_entity_poly.type
_entity_poly.pdbx_seq_one_letter_code
_entity_poly.pdbx_strand_id
1 'polypeptide(L)'
;MDQVTSFDWARIFVGEQPLFFLAELFLRVVVIYIMAILLLRIAGKRSRQQLTTLELLLVIALGSAVGDVMFYPSVAILYTIIVMLTILILQLLIEKLKTRFPRFDKFVDSKPTLIIKDGQFIEESLTSENLTKAEIYSSLRLKGIRNMGEVEYAYLEIPGQISVFKFEKGQERDGYVLVPYQEE
;
A
#
# COMPACT_ATOMS: atom_id res chain seq x y z
N MET A 1 8.11 30.08 -33.88
CA MET A 1 8.23 28.62 -33.88
C MET A 1 9.71 28.34 -33.75
N ASP A 2 10.17 28.09 -32.53
CA ASP A 2 11.59 27.82 -32.29
C ASP A 2 11.95 26.49 -32.93
N GLN A 3 13.05 26.49 -33.68
CA GLN A 3 13.59 25.28 -34.32
C GLN A 3 13.98 24.30 -33.21
N VAL A 4 13.23 23.21 -33.08
CA VAL A 4 13.61 22.09 -32.22
C VAL A 4 14.84 21.44 -32.86
N THR A 5 16.02 21.90 -32.46
CA THR A 5 17.28 21.22 -32.75
C THR A 5 17.22 19.85 -32.09
N SER A 6 17.32 18.80 -32.90
CA SER A 6 17.35 17.43 -32.40
C SER A 6 18.69 17.18 -31.72
N PHE A 7 18.69 16.67 -30.48
CA PHE A 7 19.87 16.33 -29.66
C PHE A 7 20.69 17.48 -29.05
N ASP A 8 20.03 18.48 -28.46
CA ASP A 8 20.73 19.41 -27.56
C ASP A 8 21.02 18.76 -26.20
N TRP A 9 22.18 18.13 -26.07
CA TRP A 9 22.62 17.47 -24.84
C TRP A 9 22.74 18.43 -23.65
N ALA A 10 23.07 19.70 -23.87
CA ALA A 10 23.17 20.68 -22.78
C ALA A 10 21.79 20.99 -22.21
N ARG A 11 20.79 21.17 -23.08
CA ARG A 11 19.38 21.29 -22.69
C ARG A 11 18.86 20.03 -21.99
N ILE A 12 19.27 18.85 -22.45
CA ILE A 12 18.83 17.56 -21.87
C ILE A 12 19.43 17.34 -20.47
N PHE A 13 20.72 17.62 -20.27
CA PHE A 13 21.41 17.31 -19.00
C PHE A 13 21.41 18.45 -17.98
N VAL A 14 21.53 19.71 -18.43
CA VAL A 14 21.66 20.88 -17.56
C VAL A 14 20.35 21.67 -17.51
N GLY A 15 19.56 21.60 -18.57
CA GLY A 15 18.38 22.43 -18.74
C GLY A 15 18.72 23.88 -19.10
N GLU A 16 17.70 24.68 -19.31
CA GLU A 16 17.82 26.11 -19.65
C GLU A 16 17.87 27.01 -18.40
N GLN A 17 17.78 26.41 -17.21
CA GLN A 17 17.68 27.12 -15.94
C GLN A 17 19.07 27.56 -15.43
N PRO A 18 19.16 28.69 -14.70
CA PRO A 18 20.43 29.18 -14.18
C PRO A 18 21.04 28.20 -13.17
N LEU A 19 22.38 28.10 -13.11
CA LEU A 19 23.07 27.20 -12.18
C LEU A 19 22.70 27.43 -10.70
N PHE A 20 22.36 28.65 -10.32
CA PHE A 20 21.85 28.98 -8.98
C PHE A 20 20.55 28.26 -8.63
N PHE A 21 19.70 27.98 -9.63
CA PHE A 21 18.49 27.19 -9.44
C PHE A 21 18.81 25.74 -9.05
N LEU A 22 19.92 25.16 -9.51
CA LEU A 22 20.33 23.82 -9.08
C LEU A 22 20.68 23.78 -7.58
N ALA A 23 21.29 24.84 -7.05
CA ALA A 23 21.56 24.97 -5.62
C ALA A 23 20.28 25.18 -4.81
N GLU A 24 19.33 25.97 -5.32
CA GLU A 24 18.00 26.13 -4.73
C GLU A 24 17.23 24.80 -4.71
N LEU A 25 17.25 24.06 -5.82
CA LEU A 25 16.66 22.73 -5.95
C LEU A 25 17.25 21.77 -4.91
N PHE A 26 18.58 21.74 -4.76
CA PHE A 26 19.25 20.94 -3.75
C PHE A 26 18.74 21.27 -2.34
N LEU A 27 18.65 22.56 -2.00
CA LEU A 27 18.12 23.00 -0.70
C LEU A 27 16.66 22.59 -0.50
N ARG A 28 15.80 22.76 -1.53
CA ARG A 28 14.39 22.33 -1.53
C ARG A 28 14.26 20.84 -1.22
N VAL A 29 15.05 20.01 -1.91
CA VAL A 29 15.08 18.55 -1.72
C VAL A 29 15.50 18.21 -0.29
N VAL A 30 16.56 18.83 0.23
CA VAL A 30 17.05 18.59 1.60
C VAL A 30 16.00 18.95 2.64
N VAL A 31 15.33 20.10 2.51
CA VAL A 31 14.28 20.54 3.44
C VAL A 31 13.11 19.56 3.45
N ILE A 32 12.62 19.16 2.27
CA ILE A 32 11.51 18.22 2.13
C ILE A 32 11.89 16.84 2.69
N TYR A 33 13.11 16.38 2.44
CA TYR A 33 13.60 15.10 2.95
C TYR A 33 13.66 15.09 4.49
N ILE A 34 14.22 16.14 5.11
CA ILE A 34 14.23 16.29 6.57
C ILE A 34 12.81 16.31 7.11
N MET A 35 11.89 17.03 6.45
CA MET A 35 10.50 17.07 6.86
C MET A 35 9.83 15.68 6.77
N ALA A 36 10.06 14.92 5.70
CA ALA A 36 9.55 13.56 5.57
C ALA A 36 10.05 12.65 6.71
N ILE A 37 11.34 12.70 7.05
CA ILE A 37 11.90 11.95 8.19
C ILE A 37 11.22 12.34 9.51
N LEU A 38 11.04 13.64 9.75
CA LEU A 38 10.39 14.12 10.98
C LEU A 38 8.94 13.61 11.07
N LEU A 39 8.19 13.66 9.97
CA LEU A 39 6.82 13.14 9.94
C LEU A 39 6.76 11.64 10.16
N LEU A 40 7.66 10.87 9.54
CA LEU A 40 7.79 9.42 9.79
C LEU A 40 8.12 9.12 11.25
N ARG A 41 8.98 9.93 11.88
CA ARG A 41 9.33 9.77 13.29
C ARG A 41 8.17 10.09 14.23
N ILE A 42 7.36 11.10 13.90
CA ILE A 42 6.15 11.46 14.66
C ILE A 42 5.04 10.42 14.48
N ALA A 43 4.88 9.88 13.28
CA ALA A 43 3.93 8.81 12.98
C ALA A 43 4.24 7.50 13.77
N GLY A 44 5.44 7.37 14.33
CA GLY A 44 5.81 6.33 15.29
C GLY A 44 6.16 4.98 14.66
N LYS A 45 6.51 4.00 15.51
CA LYS A 45 6.80 2.61 15.11
C LYS A 45 5.50 1.86 14.82
N ARG A 46 4.83 2.17 13.71
CA ARG A 46 3.81 1.26 13.17
C ARG A 46 4.52 0.00 12.68
N SER A 47 4.51 -1.03 13.53
CA SER A 47 5.19 -2.30 13.35
C SER A 47 4.67 -3.03 12.11
N ARG A 48 5.42 -3.02 11.00
CA ARG A 48 5.30 -3.95 9.85
C ARG A 48 3.87 -4.20 9.35
N GLN A 49 2.95 -3.26 9.53
CA GLN A 49 1.66 -3.28 8.84
C GLN A 49 1.92 -2.68 7.47
N GLN A 50 1.58 -3.44 6.43
CA GLN A 50 1.52 -2.92 5.08
C GLN A 50 0.61 -1.69 5.06
N LEU A 51 0.95 -0.72 4.21
CA LEU A 51 0.11 0.45 4.00
C LEU A 51 -1.29 -0.01 3.59
N THR A 52 -2.31 0.58 4.19
CA THR A 52 -3.68 0.44 3.69
C THR A 52 -3.75 1.00 2.26
N THR A 53 -4.70 0.53 1.46
CA THR A 53 -4.90 1.02 0.08
C THR A 53 -5.06 2.54 0.03
N LEU A 54 -5.77 3.11 1.02
CA LEU A 54 -5.95 4.55 1.14
C LEU A 54 -4.63 5.27 1.44
N GLU A 55 -3.82 4.75 2.38
CA GLU A 55 -2.50 5.32 2.69
C GLU A 55 -1.57 5.26 1.48
N LEU A 56 -1.61 4.17 0.71
CA LEU A 56 -0.84 4.03 -0.52
C LEU A 56 -1.22 5.09 -1.56
N LEU A 57 -2.52 5.31 -1.78
CA LEU A 57 -3.01 6.35 -2.69
C LEU A 57 -2.59 7.75 -2.24
N LEU A 58 -2.64 8.02 -0.93
CA LEU A 58 -2.18 9.29 -0.37
C LEU A 58 -0.67 9.51 -0.58
N VAL A 59 0.15 8.48 -0.39
CA VAL A 59 1.61 8.55 -0.63
C VAL A 59 1.90 8.84 -2.11
N ILE A 60 1.19 8.19 -3.03
CA ILE A 60 1.35 8.42 -4.47
C ILE A 60 0.95 9.86 -4.85
N ALA A 61 -0.21 10.32 -4.38
CA ALA A 61 -0.69 11.68 -4.64
C ALA A 61 0.28 12.75 -4.05
N LEU A 62 0.80 12.50 -2.85
CA LEU A 62 1.79 13.35 -2.21
C LEU A 62 3.10 13.39 -2.99
N GLY A 63 3.57 12.25 -3.49
CA GLY A 63 4.79 12.18 -4.31
C GLY A 63 4.70 13.11 -5.52
N SER A 64 3.55 13.15 -6.20
CA SER A 64 3.31 14.09 -7.30
C SER A 64 3.38 15.55 -6.83
N ALA A 65 2.65 15.91 -5.78
CA ALA A 65 2.60 17.29 -5.30
C ALA A 65 3.94 17.79 -4.74
N VAL A 66 4.70 16.91 -4.10
CA VAL A 66 6.06 17.21 -3.59
C VAL A 66 7.03 17.43 -4.76
N GLY A 67 6.90 16.64 -5.84
CA GLY A 67 7.65 16.82 -7.08
C GLY A 67 7.47 18.23 -7.65
N ASP A 68 6.23 18.69 -7.76
CA ASP A 68 5.92 20.02 -8.30
C ASP A 68 6.66 21.14 -7.55
N VAL A 69 6.72 21.06 -6.22
CA VAL A 69 7.38 22.11 -5.42
C VAL A 69 8.91 22.04 -5.46
N MET A 70 9.46 20.87 -5.78
CA MET A 70 10.89 20.73 -6.03
C MET A 70 11.27 21.32 -7.39
N PHE A 71 10.51 21.02 -8.45
CA PHE A 71 10.88 21.39 -9.81
C PHE A 71 10.42 22.78 -10.24
N TYR A 72 9.31 23.30 -9.70
CA TYR A 72 8.78 24.60 -10.09
C TYR A 72 9.16 25.68 -9.08
N PRO A 73 10.09 26.61 -9.41
CA PRO A 73 10.49 27.68 -8.51
C PRO A 73 9.35 28.64 -8.15
N SER A 74 8.33 28.72 -9.00
CA SER A 74 7.10 29.50 -8.78
C SER A 74 6.25 28.98 -7.61
N VAL A 75 6.49 27.75 -7.14
CA VAL A 75 5.74 27.15 -6.04
C VAL A 75 6.55 27.23 -4.75
N ALA A 76 5.95 27.77 -3.70
CA ALA A 76 6.61 27.95 -2.41
C ALA A 76 6.69 26.63 -1.62
N ILE A 77 7.85 26.35 -1.01
CA ILE A 77 8.07 25.18 -0.13
C ILE A 77 7.07 25.13 1.02
N LEU A 78 6.62 26.31 1.48
CA LEU A 78 5.63 26.43 2.55
C LEU A 78 4.33 25.68 2.22
N TYR A 79 3.91 25.65 0.94
CA TYR A 79 2.70 24.94 0.53
C TYR A 79 2.85 23.43 0.76
N THR A 80 3.99 22.85 0.40
CA THR A 80 4.27 21.43 0.68
C THR A 80 4.32 21.14 2.16
N ILE A 81 4.95 22.00 2.96
CA ILE A 81 5.01 21.83 4.42
C ILE A 81 3.60 21.82 5.01
N ILE A 82 2.74 22.76 4.61
CA ILE A 82 1.33 22.81 5.05
C ILE A 82 0.58 21.56 4.63
N VAL A 83 0.74 21.11 3.37
CA VAL A 83 0.07 19.90 2.87
C VAL A 83 0.50 18.65 3.65
N MET A 84 1.81 18.44 3.82
CA MET A 84 2.33 17.29 4.55
C MET A 84 1.90 17.29 6.02
N LEU A 85 1.92 18.44 6.70
CA LEU A 85 1.43 18.58 8.08
C LEU A 85 -0.07 18.32 8.17
N THR A 86 -0.85 18.86 7.24
CA THR A 86 -2.30 18.66 7.20
C THR A 86 -2.63 17.18 7.03
N ILE A 87 -1.93 16.48 6.13
CA ILE A 87 -2.14 15.04 5.93
C ILE A 87 -1.74 14.26 7.18
N LEU A 88 -0.62 14.58 7.83
CA LEU A 88 -0.27 13.95 9.11
C LEU A 88 -1.36 14.16 10.16
N ILE A 89 -1.86 15.39 10.31
CA ILE A 89 -2.91 15.71 11.28
C ILE A 89 -4.19 14.92 10.96
N LEU A 90 -4.59 14.87 9.69
CA LEU A 90 -5.77 14.10 9.25
C LEU A 90 -5.59 12.61 9.49
N GLN A 91 -4.40 12.07 9.21
CA GLN A 91 -4.04 10.67 9.47
C GLN A 91 -4.20 10.35 10.96
N LEU A 92 -3.58 11.14 11.83
CA LEU A 92 -3.69 10.98 13.29
C LEU A 92 -5.13 11.14 13.79
N LEU A 93 -5.91 12.05 13.18
CA LEU A 93 -7.31 12.26 13.51
C LEU A 93 -8.17 11.04 13.11
N ILE A 94 -7.97 10.49 11.91
CA ILE A 94 -8.65 9.27 11.45
C ILE A 94 -8.34 8.11 12.40
N GLU A 95 -7.09 7.91 12.79
CA GLU A 95 -6.69 6.87 13.74
C GLU A 95 -7.38 7.03 15.11
N LYS A 96 -7.41 8.26 15.62
CA LYS A 96 -8.10 8.57 16.88
C LYS A 96 -9.62 8.38 16.74
N LEU A 97 -10.18 8.64 15.56
CA LEU A 97 -11.59 8.45 15.30
C LEU A 97 -11.97 6.97 15.18
N LYS A 98 -11.14 6.16 14.51
CA LYS A 98 -11.26 4.69 14.45
C LYS A 98 -11.28 4.07 15.84
N THR A 99 -10.32 4.45 16.69
CA THR A 99 -10.24 3.95 18.09
C THR A 99 -11.41 4.40 18.96
N ARG A 100 -11.96 5.60 18.74
CA ARG A 100 -13.10 6.12 19.52
C ARG A 100 -14.46 5.60 19.03
N PHE A 101 -14.60 5.33 17.74
CA PHE A 101 -15.87 4.95 17.11
C PHE A 101 -15.72 3.64 16.30
N PRO A 102 -16.03 2.48 16.90
CA PRO A 102 -15.93 1.18 16.22
C PRO A 102 -16.80 1.03 14.96
N ARG A 103 -17.82 1.87 14.79
CA ARG A 103 -18.62 1.93 13.55
C ARG A 103 -17.88 2.66 12.43
N PHE A 104 -17.11 3.70 12.76
CA PHE A 104 -16.27 4.41 11.81
C PHE A 104 -15.08 3.53 11.40
N ASP A 105 -14.52 2.79 12.35
CA ASP A 105 -13.52 1.76 12.07
C ASP A 105 -14.02 0.77 11.02
N LYS A 106 -15.21 0.18 11.21
CA LYS A 106 -15.83 -0.72 10.21
C LYS A 106 -16.14 -0.09 8.84
N PHE A 107 -16.32 1.23 8.78
CA PHE A 107 -16.60 1.94 7.54
C PHE A 107 -15.33 2.22 6.75
N VAL A 108 -14.24 2.54 7.45
CA VAL A 108 -12.94 2.87 6.84
C VAL A 108 -12.09 1.62 6.62
N ASP A 109 -12.10 0.70 7.58
CA ASP A 109 -11.39 -0.58 7.57
C ASP A 109 -12.40 -1.73 7.65
N SER A 110 -12.48 -2.53 6.58
CA SER A 110 -13.29 -3.75 6.59
C SER A 110 -12.78 -4.73 7.65
N LYS A 111 -13.67 -5.53 8.26
CA LYS A 111 -13.19 -6.63 9.12
C LYS A 111 -12.64 -7.76 8.27
N PRO A 112 -11.69 -8.56 8.78
CA PRO A 112 -11.29 -9.77 8.09
C PRO A 112 -12.50 -10.68 7.90
N THR A 113 -12.68 -11.17 6.69
CA THR A 113 -13.82 -12.02 6.31
C THR A 113 -13.36 -13.47 6.29
N LEU A 114 -14.02 -14.35 7.05
CA LEU A 114 -13.74 -15.78 7.01
C LEU A 114 -14.17 -16.34 5.65
N ILE A 115 -13.25 -16.93 4.89
CA ILE A 115 -13.50 -17.43 3.53
C ILE A 115 -13.37 -18.96 3.42
N ILE A 116 -12.59 -19.59 4.30
CA ILE A 116 -12.46 -21.05 4.39
C ILE A 116 -12.62 -21.45 5.85
N LYS A 117 -13.43 -22.48 6.08
CA LYS A 117 -13.54 -23.15 7.38
C LYS A 117 -13.47 -24.65 7.15
N ASP A 118 -12.61 -25.33 7.91
CA ASP A 118 -12.47 -26.78 7.89
C ASP A 118 -12.23 -27.36 6.48
N GLY A 119 -11.41 -26.69 5.68
CA GLY A 119 -11.12 -27.05 4.29
C GLY A 119 -12.26 -26.77 3.28
N GLN A 120 -13.38 -26.18 3.71
CA GLN A 120 -14.52 -25.86 2.86
C GLN A 120 -14.68 -24.35 2.65
N PHE A 121 -15.08 -23.95 1.44
CA PHE A 121 -15.36 -22.56 1.12
C PHE A 121 -16.67 -22.09 1.74
N ILE A 122 -16.67 -20.85 2.22
CA ILE A 122 -17.89 -20.16 2.63
C ILE A 122 -18.40 -19.35 1.43
N GLU A 123 -19.28 -19.95 0.63
CA GLU A 123 -19.75 -19.38 -0.65
C GLU A 123 -20.37 -17.98 -0.52
N GLU A 124 -21.06 -17.71 0.59
CA GLU A 124 -21.59 -16.38 0.91
C GLU A 124 -20.48 -15.33 0.98
N SER A 125 -19.36 -15.66 1.64
CA SER A 125 -18.21 -14.78 1.79
C SER A 125 -17.45 -14.58 0.49
N LEU A 126 -17.34 -15.62 -0.35
CA LEU A 126 -16.74 -15.49 -1.68
C LEU A 126 -17.56 -14.56 -2.57
N THR A 127 -18.89 -14.67 -2.49
CA THR A 127 -19.81 -13.82 -3.26
C THR A 127 -19.77 -12.37 -2.77
N SER A 128 -19.75 -12.13 -1.45
CA SER A 128 -19.73 -10.78 -0.89
C SER A 128 -18.42 -10.04 -1.17
N GLU A 129 -17.29 -10.77 -1.20
CA GLU A 129 -15.96 -10.20 -1.45
C GLU A 129 -15.56 -10.26 -2.94
N ASN A 130 -16.46 -10.72 -3.83
CA ASN A 130 -16.20 -10.91 -5.26
C ASN A 130 -14.91 -11.70 -5.55
N LEU A 131 -14.67 -12.76 -4.76
CA LEU A 131 -13.47 -13.59 -4.83
C LEU A 131 -13.73 -14.88 -5.59
N THR A 132 -12.81 -15.23 -6.48
CA THR A 132 -12.83 -16.51 -7.19
C THR A 132 -12.03 -17.57 -6.43
N LYS A 133 -12.46 -18.83 -6.53
CA LYS A 133 -11.71 -19.98 -5.95
C LYS A 133 -10.28 -20.05 -6.49
N ALA A 134 -10.06 -19.65 -7.75
CA ALA A 134 -8.75 -19.63 -8.39
C ALA A 134 -7.77 -18.66 -7.71
N GLU A 135 -8.22 -17.46 -7.33
CA GLU A 135 -7.42 -16.48 -6.57
C GLU A 135 -7.05 -17.00 -5.19
N ILE A 136 -8.00 -17.66 -4.52
CA ILE A 136 -7.78 -18.26 -3.21
C ILE A 136 -6.77 -19.40 -3.32
N TYR A 137 -6.93 -20.31 -4.28
CA TYR A 137 -5.97 -21.39 -4.52
C TYR A 137 -4.56 -20.86 -4.81
N SER A 138 -4.44 -19.80 -5.61
CA SER A 138 -3.15 -19.15 -5.89
C SER A 138 -2.50 -18.61 -4.61
N SER A 139 -3.28 -17.90 -3.79
CA SER A 139 -2.83 -17.34 -2.52
C SER A 139 -2.40 -18.42 -1.52
N LEU A 140 -3.13 -19.54 -1.45
CA LEU A 140 -2.78 -20.69 -0.62
C LEU A 140 -1.47 -21.35 -1.09
N ARG A 141 -1.26 -21.51 -2.41
CA ARG A 141 -0.01 -22.01 -2.97
C ARG A 141 1.20 -21.12 -2.65
N LEU A 142 1.04 -19.80 -2.75
CA LEU A 142 2.09 -18.84 -2.38
C LEU A 142 2.50 -18.94 -0.90
N LYS A 143 1.61 -19.49 -0.06
CA LYS A 143 1.86 -19.78 1.37
C LYS A 143 2.36 -21.21 1.62
N GLY A 144 2.62 -21.98 0.57
CA GLY A 144 3.09 -23.36 0.66
C GLY A 144 2.03 -24.36 1.12
N ILE A 145 0.74 -24.03 1.02
CA ILE A 145 -0.35 -24.98 1.26
C ILE A 145 -0.50 -25.86 0.02
N ARG A 146 -0.49 -27.18 0.21
CA ARG A 146 -0.56 -28.15 -0.89
C ARG A 146 -1.94 -28.77 -1.02
N ASN A 147 -2.67 -28.87 0.08
CA ASN A 147 -4.02 -29.43 0.11
C ASN A 147 -4.98 -28.54 0.92
N MET A 148 -6.22 -28.37 0.44
CA MET A 148 -7.29 -27.66 1.18
C MET A 148 -7.59 -28.27 2.55
N GLY A 149 -7.43 -29.58 2.70
CA GLY A 149 -7.63 -30.31 3.95
C GLY A 149 -6.62 -29.97 5.05
N GLU A 150 -5.52 -29.29 4.72
CA GLU A 150 -4.59 -28.72 5.70
C GLU A 150 -5.16 -27.46 6.38
N VAL A 151 -6.14 -26.79 5.77
CA VAL A 151 -6.63 -25.47 6.18
C VAL A 151 -7.78 -25.60 7.17
N GLU A 152 -7.57 -25.17 8.41
CA GLU A 152 -8.63 -25.08 9.42
C GLU A 152 -9.43 -23.78 9.24
N TYR A 153 -8.73 -22.65 9.11
CA TYR A 153 -9.36 -21.35 8.83
C TYR A 153 -8.55 -20.57 7.81
N ALA A 154 -9.24 -19.85 6.94
CA ALA A 154 -8.62 -18.78 6.17
C ALA A 154 -9.47 -17.52 6.19
N TYR A 155 -8.84 -16.37 6.37
CA TYR A 155 -9.50 -15.07 6.38
C TYR A 155 -8.95 -14.19 5.26
N LEU A 156 -9.81 -13.45 4.58
CA LEU A 156 -9.44 -12.33 3.73
C LEU A 156 -9.19 -11.11 4.62
N GLU A 157 -7.95 -10.64 4.68
CA GLU A 157 -7.52 -9.44 5.38
C GLU A 157 -7.75 -8.18 4.53
N ILE A 158 -7.83 -7.01 5.17
CA ILE A 158 -8.02 -5.69 4.55
C ILE A 158 -7.09 -5.41 3.35
N PRO A 159 -5.76 -5.71 3.38
CA PRO A 159 -4.90 -5.50 2.22
C PRO A 159 -5.14 -6.52 1.09
N GLY A 160 -6.22 -7.31 1.13
CA GLY A 160 -6.54 -8.36 0.15
C GLY A 160 -5.71 -9.64 0.31
N GLN A 161 -4.98 -9.78 1.42
CA GLN A 161 -4.18 -10.97 1.68
C GLN A 161 -4.96 -12.01 2.46
N ILE A 162 -4.67 -13.27 2.21
CA ILE A 162 -5.32 -14.37 2.91
C ILE A 162 -4.47 -14.80 4.11
N SER A 163 -4.95 -14.67 5.35
CA SER A 163 -4.33 -15.34 6.49
C SER A 163 -4.83 -16.78 6.58
N VAL A 164 -3.97 -17.72 6.99
CA VAL A 164 -4.26 -19.16 6.98
C VAL A 164 -3.82 -19.79 8.29
N PHE A 165 -4.72 -20.54 8.90
CA PHE A 165 -4.50 -21.36 10.09
C PHE A 165 -4.67 -22.81 9.68
N LYS A 166 -3.66 -23.64 9.96
CA LYS A 166 -3.66 -25.07 9.61
C LYS A 166 -4.14 -25.91 10.78
N PHE A 167 -4.70 -27.07 10.47
CA PHE A 167 -4.91 -28.12 11.46
C PHE A 167 -3.58 -28.54 12.12
N GLU A 168 -3.68 -29.05 13.34
CA GLU A 168 -2.56 -29.75 13.95
C GLU A 168 -2.17 -30.99 13.14
N LYS A 169 -0.89 -31.37 13.17
CA LYS A 169 -0.39 -32.53 12.43
C LYS A 169 -1.18 -33.79 12.82
N GLY A 170 -1.76 -34.46 11.83
CA GLY A 170 -2.56 -35.67 12.02
C GLY A 170 -4.06 -35.45 12.21
N GLN A 171 -4.53 -34.19 12.23
CA GLN A 171 -5.96 -33.83 12.19
C GLN A 171 -6.38 -33.23 10.85
N GLU A 172 -5.51 -33.33 9.85
CA GLU A 172 -5.78 -32.91 8.48
C GLU A 172 -6.98 -33.67 7.92
N ARG A 173 -7.80 -33.00 7.11
CA ARG A 173 -8.95 -33.61 6.45
C ARG A 173 -8.60 -34.03 5.03
N ASP A 174 -9.43 -34.89 4.47
CA ASP A 174 -9.40 -35.10 3.02
C ASP A 174 -9.79 -33.79 2.33
N GLY A 175 -9.02 -33.41 1.32
CA GLY A 175 -9.22 -32.14 0.63
C GLY A 175 -8.63 -32.13 -0.77
N TYR A 176 -9.01 -31.08 -1.50
CA TYR A 176 -8.58 -30.86 -2.87
C TYR A 176 -7.09 -30.48 -2.93
N VAL A 177 -6.35 -31.14 -3.83
CA VAL A 177 -4.92 -30.85 -4.06
C VAL A 177 -4.79 -29.54 -4.83
N LEU A 178 -4.05 -28.60 -4.25
CA LEU A 178 -3.89 -27.24 -4.78
C LEU A 178 -2.70 -27.10 -5.73
N VAL A 179 -1.73 -28.01 -5.65
CA VAL A 179 -0.53 -27.98 -6.48
C VAL A 179 -0.89 -28.51 -7.87
N PRO A 180 -0.77 -27.69 -8.92
CA PRO A 180 -0.89 -28.19 -10.29
C PRO A 180 0.35 -29.03 -10.59
N TYR A 181 0.28 -30.34 -10.36
CA TYR A 181 1.24 -31.28 -10.93
C TYR A 181 0.56 -31.94 -12.13
N GLN A 182 1.06 -31.65 -13.32
CA GLN A 182 0.81 -32.47 -14.50
C GLN A 182 1.97 -33.46 -14.61
N GLU A 183 1.63 -34.74 -14.71
CA GLU A 183 2.53 -35.80 -15.15
C GLU A 183 3.03 -35.45 -16.56
N GLU A 184 4.35 -35.47 -16.76
CA GLU A 184 4.95 -35.89 -18.04
C GLU A 184 5.30 -37.37 -17.94
#